data_AF-A0A9E0LKR2-F1
#
_entry.id   AF-A0A9E0LKR2-F1
#
_cell.length_a   1.000
_cell.length_b   1.000
_cell.length_c   1.000
_cell.angle_alpha   90.00
_cell.angle_beta   90.00
_cell.angle_gamma   90.00
#
_symmetry.space_group_name_H-M   'P 1'
#
loop_
_entity.id
_entity.type
_entity.pdbx_description
1 polymer ?
#
loop_
_entity_poly.entity_id
_entity_poly.type
_entity_poly.pdbx_seq_one_letter_code
_entity_poly.pdbx_strand_id
1 'polypeptide(L)'
;MIRLSKPVQILEWGIGTNTTNQRWEEIAKGRLSGKPKTVAGLTSLVIEVEGSLNRKNENNEYVKVMQQGEGMTPHSAVWGEVAMGTIKSVDNQSGKTMVTVEVTAATKYSN
;
A
#
# COMPACT_ATOMS: atom_id res chain seq x y z
N MET A 1 -9.57 4.00 -7.38
CA MET A 1 -10.03 4.95 -6.32
C MET A 1 -9.99 4.19 -5.02
N ILE A 2 -9.31 4.71 -4.00
CA ILE A 2 -9.13 3.98 -2.74
C ILE A 2 -10.43 3.98 -1.91
N ARG A 3 -10.87 2.81 -1.47
CA ARG A 3 -12.03 2.61 -0.58
C ARG A 3 -11.58 2.29 0.83
N LEU A 4 -12.02 3.04 1.83
CA LEU A 4 -11.57 2.82 3.22
C LEU A 4 -12.02 1.48 3.81
N SER A 5 -13.15 0.94 3.34
CA SER A 5 -13.76 -0.30 3.81
C SER A 5 -13.14 -1.58 3.23
N LYS A 6 -12.22 -1.46 2.26
CA LYS A 6 -11.64 -2.63 1.55
C LYS A 6 -10.22 -2.92 2.03
N PRO A 7 -9.84 -4.21 2.10
CA PRO A 7 -8.49 -4.59 2.49
C PRO A 7 -7.47 -4.11 1.46
N VAL A 8 -6.28 -3.81 1.94
CA VAL A 8 -5.13 -3.40 1.14
C VAL A 8 -3.97 -4.36 1.36
N GLN A 9 -3.12 -4.49 0.35
CA GLN A 9 -1.85 -5.19 0.46
C GLN A 9 -0.74 -4.28 -0.04
N ILE A 10 0.42 -4.42 0.57
CA ILE A 10 1.64 -3.71 0.21
C ILE A 10 2.54 -4.72 -0.48
N LEU A 11 2.98 -4.38 -1.69
CA LEU A 11 3.92 -5.18 -2.47
C LEU A 11 5.24 -4.42 -2.61
N GLU A 12 6.35 -5.13 -2.50
CA GLU A 12 7.69 -4.61 -2.82
C GLU A 12 8.18 -5.15 -4.16
N TRP A 13 9.20 -4.50 -4.71
CA TRP A 13 9.91 -4.99 -5.89
C TRP A 13 10.73 -6.23 -5.54
N GLY A 14 10.42 -7.37 -6.17
CA GLY A 14 11.12 -8.63 -5.92
C GLY A 14 12.62 -8.54 -6.23
N ILE A 15 13.44 -9.34 -5.54
CA ILE A 15 14.90 -9.36 -5.76
C ILE A 15 15.18 -9.93 -7.17
N GLY A 16 16.04 -9.25 -7.94
CA GLY A 16 16.40 -9.66 -9.31
C GLY A 16 15.37 -9.30 -10.39
N THR A 17 14.32 -8.57 -10.01
CA THR A 17 13.33 -7.99 -10.91
C THR A 17 13.92 -6.82 -11.71
N ASN A 18 13.67 -6.79 -13.02
CA ASN A 18 14.05 -5.68 -13.90
C ASN A 18 12.81 -5.10 -14.60
N THR A 19 13.01 -4.06 -15.43
CA THR A 19 11.90 -3.39 -16.15
C THR A 19 11.12 -4.33 -17.06
N THR A 20 11.73 -5.42 -17.53
CA THR A 20 11.14 -6.44 -18.40
C THR A 20 10.43 -7.56 -17.62
N ASN A 21 10.88 -7.86 -16.40
CA ASN A 21 10.33 -8.91 -15.55
C ASN A 21 9.97 -8.29 -14.20
N GLN A 22 8.80 -7.64 -14.14
CA GLN A 22 8.28 -6.92 -12.98
C GLN A 22 7.55 -7.85 -12.01
N ARG A 23 8.27 -8.48 -11.09
CA ARG A 23 7.73 -9.24 -9.98
C ARG A 23 7.51 -8.33 -8.78
N TRP A 24 6.28 -8.32 -8.31
CA TRP A 24 5.86 -7.65 -7.08
C TRP A 24 5.57 -8.72 -6.03
N GLU A 25 6.22 -8.60 -4.88
CA GLU A 25 6.10 -9.56 -3.78
C GLU A 25 5.34 -8.95 -2.61
N GLU A 26 4.39 -9.69 -2.05
CA GLU A 26 3.62 -9.24 -0.90
C GLU A 26 4.47 -9.21 0.37
N ILE A 27 4.47 -8.04 1.03
CA ILE A 27 5.21 -7.83 2.28
C ILE A 27 4.30 -7.61 3.48
N ALA A 28 3.06 -7.19 3.24
CA ALA A 28 2.07 -6.97 4.29
C ALA A 28 0.64 -6.93 3.73
N LYS A 29 -0.32 -7.29 4.58
CA LYS A 29 -1.76 -7.14 4.35
C LYS A 29 -2.39 -6.39 5.51
N GLY A 30 -3.43 -5.62 5.20
CA GLY A 30 -4.02 -4.75 6.20
C GLY A 30 -5.23 -3.97 5.70
N ARG A 31 -5.50 -2.87 6.40
CA ARG A 31 -6.58 -1.93 6.09
C ARG A 31 -6.07 -0.51 6.24
N LEU A 32 -6.70 0.42 5.55
CA LEU A 32 -6.39 1.83 5.75
C LEU A 32 -6.88 2.27 7.14
N SER A 33 -5.98 2.86 7.92
CA SER A 33 -6.29 3.38 9.24
C SER A 33 -7.12 4.67 9.17
N GLY A 34 -7.04 5.39 8.04
CA GLY A 34 -7.79 6.63 7.84
C GLY A 34 -7.78 7.16 6.42
N LYS A 35 -8.35 8.35 6.25
CA LYS A 35 -8.36 9.05 4.96
C LYS A 35 -6.94 9.45 4.55
N PRO A 36 -6.54 9.26 3.28
CA PRO A 36 -5.29 9.78 2.75
C PRO A 36 -5.16 11.27 3.03
N LYS A 37 -4.01 11.71 3.56
CA LYS A 37 -3.74 13.12 3.84
C LYS A 37 -2.73 13.64 2.82
N THR A 38 -3.04 14.73 2.14
CA THR A 38 -2.11 15.36 1.20
C THR A 38 -1.55 16.64 1.79
N VAL A 39 -0.22 16.73 1.86
CA VAL A 39 0.51 17.92 2.32
C VAL A 39 1.64 18.20 1.33
N ALA A 40 1.75 19.44 0.87
CA ALA A 40 2.79 19.87 -0.07
C ALA A 40 2.95 18.96 -1.32
N GLY A 41 1.85 18.40 -1.84
CA GLY A 41 1.86 17.54 -3.02
C GLY A 41 2.19 16.06 -2.77
N LEU A 42 2.50 15.67 -1.52
CA LEU A 42 2.69 14.29 -1.11
C LEU A 42 1.44 13.78 -0.38
N THR A 43 0.90 12.67 -0.83
CA THR A 43 -0.22 11.99 -0.18
C THR A 43 0.32 10.87 0.72
N SER A 44 0.03 10.94 2.02
CA SER A 44 0.34 9.88 2.98
C SER A 44 -0.85 8.91 3.11
N LEU A 45 -0.57 7.63 2.91
CA LEU A 45 -1.48 6.51 3.16
C LEU A 45 -1.01 5.79 4.43
N VAL A 46 -1.87 5.74 5.45
CA VAL A 46 -1.58 5.01 6.69
C VAL A 46 -2.30 3.68 6.65
N ILE A 47 -1.55 2.59 6.64
CA ILE A 47 -2.04 1.22 6.54
C ILE A 47 -1.77 0.51 7.86
N GLU A 48 -2.83 0.09 8.52
CA GLU A 48 -2.75 -0.82 9.67
C GLU A 48 -2.56 -2.25 9.13
N VAL A 49 -1.45 -2.89 9.45
CA VAL A 49 -1.14 -4.26 9.02
C VAL A 49 -1.20 -5.24 10.16
N GLU A 50 -1.62 -6.47 9.84
CA GLU A 50 -1.63 -7.58 10.80
C GLU A 50 -0.20 -8.15 10.90
N GLY A 51 0.44 -7.98 12.07
CA GLY A 51 1.82 -8.44 12.30
C GLY A 51 2.89 -7.47 11.80
N SER A 52 4.08 -7.99 11.47
CA SER A 52 5.23 -7.20 11.03
C SER A 52 5.35 -7.17 9.51
N LEU A 53 6.03 -6.14 8.97
CA LEU A 53 6.41 -6.10 7.56
C LEU A 53 7.45 -7.19 7.27
N ASN A 54 7.21 -8.02 6.25
CA ASN A 54 8.16 -9.03 5.81
C ASN A 54 8.90 -8.57 4.55
N ARG A 55 9.81 -7.60 4.71
CA ARG A 55 10.61 -7.09 3.59
C ARG A 55 11.73 -8.06 3.25
N LYS A 56 11.96 -8.27 1.96
CA LYS A 56 13.09 -9.03 1.43
C LYS A 56 14.05 -8.11 0.68
N ASN A 57 13.56 -7.01 0.12
CA ASN A 57 14.35 -6.03 -0.62
C ASN A 57 14.46 -4.70 0.12
N GLU A 58 15.24 -4.68 1.20
CA GLU A 58 15.41 -3.50 2.06
C GLU A 58 16.04 -2.30 1.32
N ASN A 59 16.88 -2.57 0.32
CA ASN A 59 17.56 -1.54 -0.50
C ASN A 59 16.61 -0.79 -1.46
N ASN A 60 15.36 -1.22 -1.58
CA ASN A 60 14.37 -0.60 -2.44
C ASN A 60 13.13 -0.20 -1.65
N GLU A 61 12.96 1.10 -1.43
CA GLU A 61 11.83 1.66 -0.68
C GLU A 61 10.54 1.77 -1.50
N TYR A 62 10.60 1.54 -2.82
CA TYR A 62 9.43 1.61 -3.69
C TYR A 62 8.47 0.45 -3.41
N VAL A 63 7.23 0.83 -3.14
CA VAL A 63 6.15 -0.10 -2.88
C VAL A 63 4.94 0.20 -3.75
N LYS A 64 4.18 -0.84 -4.01
CA LYS A 64 2.88 -0.78 -4.65
C LYS A 64 1.80 -1.12 -3.64
N VAL A 65 0.79 -0.25 -3.54
CA VAL A 65 -0.39 -0.50 -2.74
C VAL A 65 -1.48 -1.03 -3.67
N MET A 66 -1.98 -2.22 -3.35
CA MET A 66 -3.10 -2.83 -4.06
C MET A 66 -4.32 -2.92 -3.16
N GLN A 67 -5.52 -2.91 -3.74
CA GLN A 67 -6.78 -3.02 -3.02
C GLN A 67 -7.72 -4.04 -3.69
N GLN A 68 -8.43 -4.83 -2.88
CA GLN A 68 -9.46 -5.73 -3.41
C GLN A 68 -10.69 -4.98 -3.91
N GLY A 69 -11.24 -5.45 -5.02
CA GLY A 69 -12.48 -4.92 -5.59
C GLY A 69 -12.28 -3.67 -6.45
N GLU A 70 -11.06 -3.43 -6.93
CA GLU A 70 -10.78 -2.54 -8.05
C GLU A 70 -11.40 -3.13 -9.33
N GLY A 71 -12.44 -2.47 -9.86
CA GLY A 71 -13.23 -2.89 -11.02
C GLY A 71 -14.69 -2.40 -10.93
N MET A 72 -15.49 -2.65 -11.98
CA MET A 72 -16.93 -2.34 -11.98
C MET A 72 -17.75 -3.28 -11.07
N THR A 73 -17.13 -4.33 -10.51
CA THR A 73 -17.79 -5.35 -9.69
C THR A 73 -17.41 -5.21 -8.22
N PRO A 74 -18.32 -4.74 -7.34
CA PRO A 74 -18.04 -4.44 -5.93
C PRO A 74 -17.58 -5.63 -5.07
N HIS A 75 -17.84 -6.85 -5.55
CA HIS A 75 -17.54 -8.12 -4.88
C HIS A 75 -16.34 -8.85 -5.49
N SER A 76 -15.62 -8.24 -6.44
CA SER A 76 -14.44 -8.86 -7.03
C SER A 76 -13.35 -9.09 -5.98
N ALA A 77 -12.81 -10.31 -5.93
CA ALA A 77 -11.64 -10.64 -5.14
C ALA A 77 -10.33 -10.23 -5.84
N VAL A 78 -10.41 -9.63 -7.04
CA VAL A 78 -9.25 -9.15 -7.79
C VAL A 78 -8.62 -7.96 -7.08
N TRP A 79 -7.30 -8.01 -6.96
CA TRP A 79 -6.48 -6.91 -6.47
C TRP A 79 -6.13 -5.98 -7.62
N GLY A 80 -6.47 -4.70 -7.50
CA GLY A 80 -6.03 -3.67 -8.43
C GLY A 80 -5.06 -2.70 -7.76
N GLU A 81 -4.18 -2.12 -8.57
CA GLU A 81 -3.24 -1.11 -8.13
C GLU A 81 -3.98 0.18 -7.83
N VAL A 82 -3.79 0.71 -6.62
CA VAL A 82 -4.41 1.96 -6.20
C VAL A 82 -3.41 3.09 -6.00
N ALA A 83 -2.16 2.76 -5.70
CA ALA A 83 -1.08 3.72 -5.56
C ALA A 83 0.29 3.06 -5.69
N MET A 84 1.28 3.84 -6.11
CA MET A 84 2.70 3.53 -5.99
C MET A 84 3.38 4.62 -5.19
N GLY A 85 4.31 4.25 -4.32
CA GLY A 85 4.93 5.19 -3.41
C GLY A 85 6.18 4.63 -2.75
N THR A 86 6.58 5.25 -1.65
CA THR A 86 7.71 4.81 -0.82
C THR A 86 7.27 4.62 0.63
N ILE A 87 7.87 3.66 1.33
CA ILE A 87 7.63 3.51 2.77
C ILE A 87 8.32 4.66 3.49
N LYS A 88 7.53 5.49 4.18
CA LYS A 88 8.02 6.63 4.97
C LYS A 88 8.34 6.26 6.40
N SER A 89 7.46 5.49 7.03
CA SER A 89 7.62 5.03 8.41
C SER A 89 6.90 3.71 8.64
N VAL A 90 7.41 2.95 9.60
CA VAL A 90 6.77 1.76 10.16
C VAL A 90 6.73 1.95 11.67
N ASP A 91 5.55 2.25 12.19
CA ASP A 91 5.33 2.60 13.58
C ASP A 91 4.55 1.50 14.30
N ASN A 92 4.99 1.09 15.49
CA ASN A 92 4.23 0.16 16.33
C ASN A 92 3.40 0.95 17.33
N GLN A 93 2.08 1.01 17.13
CA GLN A 93 1.15 1.71 18.02
C GLN A 93 0.10 0.73 18.56
N SER A 94 -0.05 0.67 19.88
CA SER A 94 -1.11 -0.11 20.55
C SER A 94 -1.18 -1.59 20.12
N GLY A 95 -0.03 -2.21 19.86
CA GLY A 95 0.07 -3.61 19.41
C GLY A 95 -0.25 -3.83 17.93
N LYS A 96 -0.38 -2.75 17.14
CA LYS A 96 -0.61 -2.77 15.70
C LYS A 96 0.53 -2.08 14.98
N THR A 97 0.91 -2.62 13.83
CA THR A 97 1.92 -2.02 12.95
C THR A 97 1.23 -1.07 11.99
N MET A 98 1.61 0.20 12.02
CA MET A 98 1.14 1.26 11.14
C MET A 98 2.22 1.56 10.11
N VAL A 99 1.89 1.41 8.85
CA VAL A 99 2.81 1.63 7.73
C VAL A 99 2.37 2.89 7.01
N THR A 100 3.23 3.90 6.99
CA THR A 100 2.99 5.12 6.25
C THR A 100 3.65 5.02 4.89
N VAL A 101 2.85 5.07 3.83
CA VAL A 101 3.32 5.11 2.44
C VAL A 101 3.12 6.52 1.88
N GLU A 102 4.18 7.13 1.36
CA GLU A 102 4.13 8.42 0.67
C GLU A 102 3.99 8.22 -0.84
N VAL A 103 2.99 8.89 -1.42
CA VAL A 103 2.62 8.82 -2.83
C VAL A 103 2.75 10.22 -3.44
N THR A 104 3.44 10.35 -4.56
CA THR A 104 3.71 11.63 -5.25
C THR A 104 2.51 12.21 -6.00
N ALA A 105 1.39 11.50 -6.06
CA ALA A 105 0.19 11.92 -6.76
C ALA A 105 -1.04 11.96 -5.82
N ALA A 106 -1.91 12.93 -6.06
CA ALA A 106 -3.17 13.07 -5.36
C ALA A 106 -4.02 11.80 -5.51
N THR A 107 -4.25 11.09 -4.42
CA THR A 107 -4.99 9.83 -4.43
C THR A 107 -6.47 10.08 -4.15
N LYS A 108 -7.35 9.81 -5.13
CA LYS A 108 -8.81 9.90 -4.95
C LYS A 108 -9.31 8.77 -4.03
N TYR A 109 -10.09 9.11 -3.01
CA TYR A 109 -10.68 8.14 -2.07
C TYR A 109 -12.21 8.24 -1.98
N SER A 110 -12.88 7.14 -1.63
CA SER A 110 -14.30 7.08 -1.28
C SER A 110 -14.52 6.38 0.06
N ASN A 111 -15.62 6.71 0.72
CA ASN A 111 -16.12 5.96 1.86
C ASN A 111 -16.62 4.57 1.43
#